data_AF-A0A2G3E9D2-F1
#
_entry.id   AF-A0A2G3E9D2-F1
#
_cell.length_a   1.000
_cell.length_b   1.000
_cell.length_c   1.000
_cell.angle_alpha   90.00
_cell.angle_beta   90.00
_cell.angle_gamma   90.00
#
_symmetry.space_group_name_H-M   'P 1'
#
loop_
_entity.id
_entity.type
_entity.pdbx_description
1 polymer ?
#
loop_
_entity_poly.entity_id
_entity_poly.type
_entity_poly.pdbx_seq_one_letter_code
_entity_poly.pdbx_strand_id
1 'polypeptide(L)'
;MMRRCFYYPDGSKINGEKDFIDFYSKAYYLFVTNEQEEVIDCLLNKQEAYNDADILKFMNWKFGGKSLTWEKIKLKKLSYRRTEIGEEFLEKVKAVQNKYSINDGNLDEVYNLLVDVGPVYAIAVIYLLTKGTYPIFDRRVRCAMGAICSKDDIVLGQKVHIRTLTKENALSEYKAYIEFYKEFEETKDDKRIVDRALWTYGHLFQD
;
A
#
# COMPACT_ATOMS: atom_id res chain seq x y z
N MET A 1 -24.03 7.96 -5.08
CA MET A 1 -22.81 8.48 -4.42
C MET A 1 -22.89 8.09 -2.96
N MET A 2 -21.98 7.26 -2.46
CA MET A 2 -21.92 6.98 -1.02
C MET A 2 -21.51 8.28 -0.30
N ARG A 3 -22.16 8.59 0.81
CA ARG A 3 -21.78 9.73 1.66
C ARG A 3 -20.42 9.41 2.29
N ARG A 4 -19.41 10.24 2.03
CA ARG A 4 -18.09 10.15 2.66
C ARG A 4 -18.04 11.13 3.83
N CYS A 5 -17.58 10.64 4.98
CA CYS A 5 -17.34 11.46 6.15
C CYS A 5 -15.86 11.36 6.54
N PHE A 6 -15.23 12.52 6.69
CA PHE A 6 -13.84 12.66 7.08
C PHE A 6 -13.79 13.48 8.37
N TYR A 7 -12.86 13.16 9.27
CA TYR A 7 -12.74 13.83 10.56
C TYR A 7 -11.29 14.21 10.83
N TYR A 8 -11.07 15.36 11.46
CA TYR A 8 -9.79 15.72 12.06
C TYR A 8 -9.58 14.96 13.38
N PRO A 9 -8.34 14.88 13.91
CA PRO A 9 -8.02 14.24 15.19
C PRO A 9 -8.85 14.72 16.40
N ASP A 10 -9.35 15.96 16.36
CA ASP A 10 -10.22 16.53 17.40
C ASP A 10 -11.70 16.14 17.27
N GLY A 11 -12.05 15.35 16.25
CA GLY A 11 -13.42 14.90 15.96
C GLY A 11 -14.26 15.88 15.14
N SER A 12 -13.72 17.02 14.74
CA SER A 12 -14.41 17.94 13.83
C SER A 12 -14.43 17.38 12.40
N LYS A 13 -15.48 17.70 11.63
CA LYS A 13 -15.64 17.21 10.25
C LYS A 13 -14.73 17.97 9.28
N ILE A 14 -14.14 17.24 8.34
CA ILE A 14 -13.38 17.83 7.23
C ILE A 14 -14.32 18.02 6.03
N ASN A 15 -14.30 19.22 5.44
CA ASN A 15 -15.18 19.61 4.34
C ASN A 15 -14.60 19.19 2.99
N GLY A 16 -14.60 17.88 2.74
CA GLY A 16 -14.26 17.31 1.43
C GLY A 16 -12.88 16.68 1.36
N GLU A 17 -12.61 16.09 0.19
CA GLU A 17 -11.45 15.21 -0.03
C GLU A 17 -10.13 15.94 -0.12
N LYS A 18 -10.14 17.15 -0.70
CA LYS A 18 -8.94 17.97 -0.83
C LYS A 18 -8.34 18.32 0.53
N ASP A 19 -9.17 18.80 1.45
CA ASP A 19 -8.73 19.14 2.81
C ASP A 19 -8.29 17.90 3.58
N PHE A 20 -8.98 16.77 3.36
CA PHE A 20 -8.60 15.48 3.94
C PHE A 20 -7.20 15.05 3.46
N ILE A 21 -6.96 15.09 2.15
CA ILE A 21 -5.67 14.70 1.55
C ILE A 21 -4.56 15.65 1.97
N ASP A 22 -4.79 16.97 1.91
CA ASP A 22 -3.78 17.97 2.27
C ASP A 22 -3.34 17.81 3.73
N PHE A 23 -4.29 17.62 4.64
CA PHE A 23 -4.00 17.44 6.06
C PHE A 23 -3.27 16.11 6.33
N TYR A 24 -3.84 14.99 5.90
CA TYR A 24 -3.32 13.66 6.27
C TYR A 24 -2.07 13.24 5.50
N SER A 25 -1.85 13.76 4.29
CA SER A 25 -0.58 13.54 3.58
C SER A 25 0.58 14.26 4.25
N LYS A 26 0.36 15.44 4.85
CA LYS A 26 1.36 16.15 5.67
C LYS A 26 1.59 15.45 7.01
N ALA A 27 0.52 15.04 7.68
CA ALA A 27 0.59 14.34 8.97
C ALA A 27 1.30 12.97 8.86
N TYR A 28 1.42 12.40 7.67
CA TYR A 28 2.18 11.17 7.40
C TYR A 28 3.61 11.21 7.95
N TYR A 29 4.28 12.36 7.83
CA TYR A 29 5.68 12.53 8.27
C TYR A 29 5.83 12.61 9.80
N LEU A 30 4.74 12.55 10.56
CA LEU A 30 4.77 12.29 12.00
C LEU A 30 5.06 10.81 12.32
N PHE A 31 4.82 9.91 11.36
CA PHE A 31 4.97 8.46 11.53
C PHE A 31 6.14 7.86 10.75
N VAL A 32 6.53 8.52 9.66
CA VAL A 32 7.53 8.02 8.70
C VAL A 32 8.54 9.11 8.43
N THR A 33 9.83 8.74 8.39
CA THR A 33 10.90 9.71 8.12
C THR A 33 11.02 10.00 6.62
N ASN A 34 11.56 11.17 6.28
CA ASN A 34 11.88 11.51 4.88
C ASN A 34 12.83 10.46 4.26
N GLU A 35 13.83 10.00 5.01
CA GLU A 35 14.76 8.95 4.56
C GLU A 35 14.03 7.66 4.18
N GLN A 36 12.97 7.29 4.89
CA GLN A 36 12.16 6.11 4.55
C GLN A 36 11.37 6.34 3.25
N GLU A 37 10.85 7.54 3.01
CA GLU A 37 10.14 7.85 1.76
C GLU A 37 11.09 8.03 0.56
N GLU A 38 12.29 8.56 0.76
CA GLU A 38 13.30 8.68 -0.31
C GLU A 38 13.64 7.32 -0.92
N VAL A 39 13.62 6.24 -0.11
CA VAL A 39 13.81 4.86 -0.61
C VAL A 39 12.73 4.49 -1.60
N ILE A 40 11.45 4.75 -1.28
CA ILE A 40 10.36 4.38 -2.17
C ILE A 40 10.33 5.30 -3.40
N ASP A 41 10.56 6.60 -3.24
CA ASP A 41 10.60 7.54 -4.36
C ASP A 41 11.71 7.22 -5.35
N CYS A 42 12.90 6.84 -4.86
CA CYS A 42 14.01 6.39 -5.70
C CYS A 42 13.62 5.15 -6.51
N LEU A 43 12.96 4.17 -5.87
CA LEU A 43 12.53 2.95 -6.54
C LEU A 43 11.46 3.24 -7.60
N LEU A 44 10.43 4.02 -7.28
CA LEU A 44 9.33 4.31 -8.20
C LEU A 44 9.74 5.14 -9.42
N ASN A 45 10.79 5.97 -9.27
CA ASN A 45 11.34 6.78 -10.37
C ASN A 45 12.41 6.05 -11.18
N LYS A 46 12.83 4.85 -10.76
CA LYS A 46 13.81 4.03 -11.47
C LYS A 46 13.32 3.69 -12.88
N GLN A 47 14.18 3.88 -13.88
CA GLN A 47 13.85 3.60 -15.28
C GLN A 47 14.17 2.14 -15.67
N GLU A 48 15.22 1.58 -15.08
CA GLU A 48 15.66 0.21 -15.30
C GLU A 48 14.72 -0.82 -14.64
N ALA A 49 14.81 -2.06 -15.11
CA ALA A 49 14.21 -3.21 -14.45
C ALA A 49 14.73 -3.37 -13.00
N TYR A 50 13.85 -3.75 -12.08
CA TYR A 50 14.22 -4.01 -10.69
C TYR A 50 15.04 -5.29 -10.58
N ASN A 51 16.15 -5.21 -9.87
CA ASN A 51 16.96 -6.37 -9.50
C ASN A 51 16.56 -6.91 -8.12
N ASP A 52 17.17 -8.01 -7.70
CA ASP A 52 16.90 -8.65 -6.40
C ASP A 52 17.08 -7.68 -5.22
N ALA A 53 18.08 -6.80 -5.27
CA ALA A 53 18.34 -5.84 -4.20
C ALA A 53 17.26 -4.74 -4.12
N ASP A 54 16.74 -4.30 -5.26
CA ASP A 54 15.65 -3.31 -5.33
C ASP A 54 14.37 -3.88 -4.72
N ILE A 55 14.02 -5.12 -5.08
CA ILE A 55 12.84 -5.82 -4.57
C ILE A 55 12.97 -6.03 -3.05
N LEU A 56 14.15 -6.46 -2.57
CA LEU A 56 14.39 -6.62 -1.13
C LEU A 56 14.31 -5.29 -0.37
N LYS A 57 14.90 -4.21 -0.91
CA LYS A 57 14.79 -2.87 -0.32
C LYS A 57 13.34 -2.43 -0.20
N PHE A 58 12.55 -2.61 -1.27
CA PHE A 58 11.13 -2.32 -1.27
C PHE A 58 10.36 -3.12 -0.21
N MET A 59 10.58 -4.44 -0.15
CA MET A 59 9.92 -5.29 0.83
C MET A 59 10.30 -4.91 2.27
N ASN A 60 11.56 -4.56 2.51
CA ASN A 60 12.02 -4.09 3.81
C ASN A 60 11.40 -2.74 4.19
N TRP A 61 11.29 -1.81 3.25
CA TRP A 61 10.51 -0.58 3.43
C TRP A 61 9.06 -0.91 3.81
N LYS A 62 8.41 -1.82 3.09
CA LYS A 62 7.02 -2.23 3.36
C LYS A 62 6.84 -2.86 4.75
N PHE A 63 7.85 -3.56 5.26
CA PHE A 63 7.86 -4.13 6.60
C PHE A 63 8.09 -3.09 7.72
N GLY A 64 8.42 -1.84 7.37
CA GLY A 64 8.85 -0.83 8.34
C GLY A 64 10.25 -1.11 8.91
N GLY A 65 11.08 -1.83 8.16
CA GLY A 65 12.44 -2.17 8.57
C GLY A 65 13.41 -1.00 8.40
N LYS A 66 14.51 -1.03 9.17
CA LYS A 66 15.69 -0.17 8.92
C LYS A 66 16.39 -0.57 7.62
N SER A 67 17.19 0.32 7.04
CA SER A 67 17.98 0.06 5.83
C SER A 67 18.67 -1.30 5.84
N LEU A 68 18.56 -2.02 4.72
CA LEU A 68 19.15 -3.35 4.58
C LEU A 68 20.68 -3.28 4.57
N THR A 69 21.30 -4.23 5.27
CA THR A 69 22.75 -4.44 5.18
C THR A 69 23.10 -5.20 3.89
N TRP A 70 24.32 -5.00 3.39
CA TRP A 70 24.84 -5.74 2.23
C TRP A 70 24.79 -7.26 2.40
N GLU A 71 24.99 -7.74 3.63
CA GLU A 71 24.92 -9.17 3.95
C GLU A 71 23.52 -9.74 3.70
N LYS A 72 22.46 -9.05 4.13
CA LYS A 72 21.07 -9.48 3.88
C LYS A 72 20.72 -9.49 2.40
N ILE A 73 21.20 -8.48 1.66
CA ILE A 73 21.03 -8.41 0.20
C ILE A 73 21.75 -9.59 -0.46
N LYS A 74 22.99 -9.88 -0.05
CA LYS A 74 23.78 -10.99 -0.59
C LYS A 74 23.15 -12.36 -0.32
N LEU A 75 22.55 -12.53 0.86
CA LEU A 75 21.83 -13.76 1.24
C LEU A 75 20.47 -13.89 0.55
N LYS A 76 20.01 -12.85 -0.17
CA LYS A 76 18.72 -12.81 -0.88
C LYS A 76 17.53 -13.23 -0.01
N LYS A 77 17.62 -12.95 1.29
CA LYS A 77 16.66 -13.42 2.27
C LYS A 77 16.28 -12.31 3.23
N LEU A 78 14.98 -12.11 3.39
CA LEU A 78 14.40 -11.16 4.31
C LEU A 78 13.24 -11.81 5.05
N SER A 79 13.32 -11.83 6.37
CA SER A 79 12.28 -12.39 7.22
C SER A 79 11.61 -11.27 8.02
N TYR A 80 10.28 -11.25 8.03
CA TYR A 80 9.48 -10.36 8.85
C TYR A 80 8.29 -11.12 9.43
N ARG A 81 8.23 -11.19 10.76
CA ARG A 81 7.25 -12.01 11.50
C ARG A 81 7.30 -13.47 11.01
N ARG A 82 6.22 -13.95 10.39
CA ARG A 82 6.08 -15.32 9.85
C ARG A 82 6.23 -15.38 8.32
N THR A 83 6.61 -14.28 7.68
CA THR A 83 6.80 -14.20 6.24
C THR A 83 8.28 -14.16 5.90
N GLU A 84 8.65 -14.93 4.90
CA GLU A 84 9.99 -14.95 4.34
C GLU A 84 9.94 -14.57 2.86
N ILE A 85 10.75 -13.60 2.49
CA ILE A 85 11.06 -13.23 1.11
C ILE A 85 12.40 -13.88 0.79
N GLY A 86 12.40 -14.83 -0.14
CA GLY A 86 13.57 -15.59 -0.56
C GLY A 86 13.70 -15.67 -2.08
N GLU A 87 14.69 -16.43 -2.54
CA GLU A 87 15.04 -16.52 -3.97
C GLU A 87 13.87 -16.91 -4.86
N GLU A 88 13.07 -17.92 -4.48
CA GLU A 88 11.90 -18.36 -5.25
C GLU A 88 10.91 -17.22 -5.51
N PHE A 89 10.65 -16.39 -4.50
CA PHE A 89 9.77 -15.24 -4.67
C PHE A 89 10.41 -14.20 -5.60
N LEU A 90 11.70 -13.90 -5.42
CA LEU A 90 12.42 -12.95 -6.28
C LEU A 90 12.41 -13.40 -7.75
N GLU A 91 12.54 -14.70 -8.01
CA GLU A 91 12.40 -15.28 -9.35
C GLU A 91 10.99 -15.09 -9.92
N LYS A 92 9.94 -15.35 -9.13
CA LYS A 92 8.55 -15.07 -9.53
C LYS A 92 8.34 -13.59 -9.88
N VAL A 93 8.87 -12.67 -9.07
CA VAL A 93 8.78 -11.22 -9.33
C VAL A 93 9.47 -10.85 -10.65
N LYS A 94 10.69 -11.36 -10.90
CA LYS A 94 11.40 -11.11 -12.16
C LYS A 94 10.69 -11.71 -13.36
N ALA A 95 10.13 -12.91 -13.22
CA ALA A 95 9.35 -13.55 -14.28
C ALA A 95 8.12 -12.69 -14.64
N VAL A 96 7.42 -12.15 -13.62
CA VAL A 96 6.31 -11.21 -13.84
C VAL A 96 6.79 -9.95 -14.56
N GLN A 97 7.85 -9.30 -14.05
CA GLN A 97 8.41 -8.07 -14.64
C GLN A 97 8.80 -8.24 -16.11
N ASN A 98 9.36 -9.39 -16.48
CA ASN A 98 9.82 -9.66 -17.84
C ASN A 98 8.68 -10.03 -18.80
N LYS A 99 7.58 -10.59 -18.28
CA LYS A 99 6.49 -11.14 -19.11
C LYS A 99 5.29 -10.21 -19.24
N TYR A 100 5.00 -9.39 -18.23
CA TYR A 100 3.75 -8.63 -18.17
C TYR A 100 3.99 -7.13 -18.12
N SER A 101 3.22 -6.40 -18.93
CA SER A 101 2.82 -5.03 -18.61
C SER A 101 1.52 -5.11 -17.81
N ILE A 102 1.61 -5.00 -16.49
CA ILE A 102 0.48 -5.25 -15.59
C ILE A 102 -0.64 -4.24 -15.85
N ASN A 103 -1.87 -4.74 -16.02
CA ASN A 103 -3.09 -3.97 -16.24
C ASN A 103 -4.33 -4.77 -15.77
N ASP A 104 -5.52 -4.19 -15.87
CA ASP A 104 -6.75 -4.79 -15.34
C ASP A 104 -7.08 -6.14 -15.99
N GLY A 105 -6.62 -6.39 -17.23
CA GLY A 105 -6.83 -7.64 -17.95
C GLY A 105 -5.93 -8.81 -17.50
N ASN A 106 -4.84 -8.55 -16.77
CA ASN A 106 -3.91 -9.58 -16.30
C ASN A 106 -3.61 -9.54 -14.79
N LEU A 107 -4.26 -8.63 -14.05
CA LEU A 107 -4.03 -8.44 -12.62
C LEU A 107 -4.23 -9.72 -11.80
N ASP A 108 -5.25 -10.52 -12.12
CA ASP A 108 -5.59 -11.75 -11.40
C ASP A 108 -4.52 -12.82 -11.57
N GLU A 109 -4.01 -12.98 -12.79
CA GLU A 109 -2.93 -13.91 -13.10
C GLU A 109 -1.65 -13.52 -12.36
N VAL A 110 -1.29 -12.24 -12.42
CA VAL A 110 -0.10 -11.71 -11.73
C VAL A 110 -0.22 -11.86 -10.22
N TYR A 111 -1.38 -11.55 -9.63
CA TYR A 111 -1.62 -11.74 -8.21
C TYR A 111 -1.45 -13.22 -7.81
N ASN A 112 -2.05 -14.14 -8.56
CA ASN A 112 -1.98 -15.57 -8.26
C ASN A 112 -0.56 -16.13 -8.32
N LEU A 113 0.31 -15.58 -9.19
CA LEU A 113 1.73 -15.94 -9.23
C LEU A 113 2.51 -15.47 -7.99
N LEU A 114 2.05 -14.43 -7.30
CA LEU A 114 2.79 -13.77 -6.21
C LEU A 114 2.20 -14.03 -4.82
N VAL A 115 0.95 -14.45 -4.71
CA VAL A 115 0.17 -14.52 -3.44
C VAL A 115 0.76 -15.48 -2.39
N ASP A 116 1.66 -16.38 -2.77
CA ASP A 116 2.24 -17.39 -1.88
C ASP A 116 2.91 -16.80 -0.63
N VAL A 117 3.58 -15.65 -0.77
CA VAL A 117 4.23 -14.96 0.37
C VAL A 117 3.24 -14.21 1.26
N GLY A 118 2.00 -14.04 0.81
CA GLY A 118 0.92 -13.35 1.51
C GLY A 118 0.25 -12.28 0.63
N PRO A 119 -1.08 -12.08 0.75
CA PRO A 119 -1.82 -11.19 -0.15
C PRO A 119 -1.33 -9.74 -0.17
N VAL A 120 -1.05 -9.18 1.02
CA VAL A 120 -0.56 -7.79 1.16
C VAL A 120 0.78 -7.60 0.45
N TYR A 121 1.65 -8.61 0.47
CA TYR A 121 2.99 -8.51 -0.10
C TYR A 121 3.00 -8.74 -1.60
N ALA A 122 2.14 -9.63 -2.10
CA ALA A 122 1.89 -9.75 -3.53
C ALA A 122 1.39 -8.42 -4.12
N ILE A 123 0.42 -7.78 -3.46
CA ILE A 123 -0.11 -6.48 -3.87
C ILE A 123 0.96 -5.38 -3.76
N ALA A 124 1.78 -5.39 -2.71
CA ALA A 124 2.88 -4.43 -2.59
C ALA A 124 3.86 -4.56 -3.76
N VAL A 125 4.19 -5.77 -4.21
CA VAL A 125 5.05 -5.94 -5.39
C VAL A 125 4.34 -5.48 -6.68
N ILE A 126 3.05 -5.72 -6.84
CA ILE A 126 2.28 -5.17 -7.97
C ILE A 126 2.38 -3.64 -8.01
N TYR A 127 2.24 -2.98 -6.85
CA TYR A 127 2.46 -1.55 -6.72
C TYR A 127 3.86 -1.12 -7.21
N LEU A 128 4.92 -1.83 -6.80
CA LEU A 128 6.30 -1.55 -7.23
C LEU A 128 6.47 -1.73 -8.75
N LEU A 129 6.04 -2.87 -9.28
CA LEU A 129 6.18 -3.23 -10.69
C LEU A 129 5.38 -2.30 -11.61
N THR A 130 4.30 -1.72 -11.11
CA THR A 130 3.48 -0.73 -11.85
C THR A 130 3.85 0.72 -11.57
N LYS A 131 4.94 0.95 -10.81
CA LYS A 131 5.43 2.29 -10.45
C LYS A 131 4.33 3.19 -9.85
N GLY A 132 3.53 2.59 -8.97
CA GLY A 132 2.43 3.26 -8.27
C GLY A 132 1.17 3.51 -9.12
N THR A 133 1.03 2.86 -10.28
CA THR A 133 -0.22 2.93 -11.06
C THR A 133 -1.37 2.27 -10.28
N TYR A 134 -1.10 1.10 -9.69
CA TYR A 134 -1.99 0.51 -8.70
C TYR A 134 -1.61 0.99 -7.30
N PRO A 135 -2.58 1.24 -6.39
CA PRO A 135 -2.32 1.82 -5.07
C PRO A 135 -1.83 0.78 -4.05
N ILE A 136 -1.24 1.25 -2.94
CA ILE A 136 -0.80 0.36 -1.85
C ILE A 136 -2.01 -0.14 -1.07
N PHE A 137 -2.03 -1.44 -0.82
CA PHE A 137 -3.06 -2.07 -0.01
C PHE A 137 -2.49 -2.75 1.22
N ASP A 138 -2.94 -2.33 2.38
CA ASP A 138 -2.66 -2.97 3.66
C ASP A 138 -3.81 -2.74 4.64
N ARG A 139 -3.59 -3.19 5.89
CA ARG A 139 -4.59 -3.08 6.93
C ARG A 139 -5.04 -1.63 7.21
N ARG A 140 -4.15 -0.64 7.10
CA ARG A 140 -4.43 0.75 7.46
C ARG A 140 -5.35 1.39 6.43
N VAL A 141 -5.06 1.22 5.15
CA VAL A 141 -5.95 1.72 4.10
C VAL A 141 -7.30 0.99 4.10
N ARG A 142 -7.35 -0.28 4.51
CA ARG A 142 -8.62 -1.00 4.75
C ARG A 142 -9.42 -0.38 5.90
N CYS A 143 -8.78 0.00 7.00
CA CYS A 143 -9.44 0.73 8.09
C CYS A 143 -9.96 2.09 7.61
N ALA A 144 -9.15 2.84 6.87
CA ALA A 144 -9.55 4.14 6.32
C ALA A 144 -10.77 4.01 5.40
N MET A 145 -10.72 3.11 4.42
CA MET A 145 -11.84 2.83 3.52
C MET A 145 -13.08 2.39 4.29
N GLY A 146 -12.93 1.51 5.29
CA GLY A 146 -14.02 1.05 6.14
C GLY A 146 -14.68 2.17 6.94
N ALA A 147 -13.90 3.11 7.47
CA ALA A 147 -14.43 4.28 8.17
C ALA A 147 -15.12 5.28 7.21
N ILE A 148 -14.48 5.58 6.08
CA ILE A 148 -14.97 6.59 5.12
C ILE A 148 -16.28 6.13 4.45
N CYS A 149 -16.38 4.84 4.12
CA CYS A 149 -17.54 4.26 3.44
C CYS A 149 -18.60 3.72 4.41
N SER A 150 -18.40 3.88 5.72
CA SER A 150 -19.36 3.44 6.72
C SER A 150 -20.69 4.21 6.59
N LYS A 151 -21.80 3.53 6.86
CA LYS A 151 -23.11 4.19 7.01
C LYS A 151 -23.22 4.95 8.33
N ASP A 152 -22.50 4.48 9.33
CA ASP A 152 -22.36 5.13 10.63
C ASP A 152 -21.20 6.12 10.56
N ASP A 153 -21.38 7.32 11.14
CA ASP A 153 -20.34 8.33 11.28
C ASP A 153 -19.26 7.82 12.27
N ILE A 154 -18.29 7.03 11.78
CA ILE A 154 -17.20 6.49 12.60
C ILE A 154 -16.17 7.59 12.85
N VAL A 155 -16.06 8.02 14.11
CA VAL A 155 -15.05 9.01 14.52
C VAL A 155 -13.73 8.32 14.87
N LEU A 156 -12.66 9.11 14.85
CA LEU A 156 -11.31 8.62 15.13
C LEU A 156 -11.21 7.99 16.53
N GLY A 157 -10.32 7.01 16.67
CA GLY A 157 -10.16 6.21 17.88
C GLY A 157 -11.23 5.13 18.06
N GLN A 158 -12.29 5.09 17.25
CA GLN A 158 -13.25 3.99 17.25
C GLN A 158 -12.71 2.77 16.50
N LYS A 159 -13.33 1.61 16.76
CA LYS A 159 -13.01 0.36 16.09
C LYS A 159 -13.66 0.31 14.71
N VAL A 160 -12.86 0.01 13.68
CA VAL A 160 -13.37 -0.24 12.33
C VAL A 160 -13.40 -1.75 12.11
N HIS A 161 -14.59 -2.29 11.84
CA HIS A 161 -14.76 -3.71 11.57
C HIS A 161 -14.32 -4.06 10.14
N ILE A 162 -13.04 -4.35 9.98
CA ILE A 162 -12.50 -4.93 8.74
C ILE A 162 -12.54 -6.46 8.80
N ARG A 163 -12.89 -7.10 7.69
CA ARG A 163 -12.90 -8.56 7.59
C ARG A 163 -11.47 -9.11 7.67
N THR A 164 -11.32 -10.37 8.05
CA THR A 164 -10.01 -11.04 7.94
C THR A 164 -9.66 -11.18 6.46
N LEU A 165 -8.46 -10.73 6.11
CA LEU A 165 -7.94 -10.83 4.75
C LEU A 165 -7.35 -12.24 4.54
N THR A 166 -7.82 -12.94 3.52
CA THR A 166 -7.37 -14.28 3.12
C THR A 166 -6.89 -14.25 1.66
N LYS A 167 -6.26 -15.33 1.18
CA LYS A 167 -5.81 -15.39 -0.22
C LYS A 167 -6.98 -15.28 -1.20
N GLU A 168 -8.12 -15.85 -0.82
CA GLU A 168 -9.33 -15.98 -1.64
C GLU A 168 -10.11 -14.67 -1.76
N ASN A 169 -10.14 -13.84 -0.71
CA ASN A 169 -10.89 -12.59 -0.71
C ASN A 169 -10.04 -11.34 -1.01
N ALA A 170 -8.71 -11.44 -0.89
CA ALA A 170 -7.89 -10.23 -0.94
C ALA A 170 -7.88 -9.54 -2.30
N LEU A 171 -7.93 -10.29 -3.40
CA LEU A 171 -7.95 -9.69 -4.74
C LEU A 171 -9.26 -8.94 -5.00
N SER A 172 -10.41 -9.48 -4.57
CA SER A 172 -11.69 -8.79 -4.75
C SER A 172 -11.79 -7.56 -3.85
N GLU A 173 -11.31 -7.63 -2.61
CA GLU A 173 -11.18 -6.46 -1.74
C GLU A 173 -10.22 -5.42 -2.33
N TYR A 174 -9.11 -5.85 -2.94
CA TYR A 174 -8.16 -4.94 -3.56
C TYR A 174 -8.75 -4.24 -4.78
N LYS A 175 -9.50 -4.94 -5.63
CA LYS A 175 -10.22 -4.34 -6.75
C LYS A 175 -11.24 -3.30 -6.28
N ALA A 176 -11.99 -3.59 -5.22
CA ALA A 176 -12.89 -2.61 -4.60
C ALA A 176 -12.12 -1.39 -4.08
N TYR A 177 -10.93 -1.60 -3.51
CA TYR A 177 -10.06 -0.51 -3.08
C TYR A 177 -9.49 0.30 -4.25
N ILE A 178 -9.12 -0.31 -5.37
CA ILE A 178 -8.68 0.40 -6.59
C ILE A 178 -9.77 1.35 -7.07
N GLU A 179 -11.02 0.88 -7.14
CA GLU A 179 -12.15 1.73 -7.54
C GLU A 179 -12.37 2.87 -6.55
N PHE A 180 -12.34 2.60 -5.24
CA PHE A 180 -12.37 3.64 -4.21
C PHE A 180 -11.22 4.65 -4.35
N TYR A 181 -10.00 4.19 -4.65
CA TYR A 181 -8.82 5.03 -4.79
C TYR A 181 -8.91 5.95 -6.00
N LYS A 182 -9.49 5.49 -7.12
CA LYS A 182 -9.73 6.30 -8.33
C LYS A 182 -10.65 7.49 -8.04
N GLU A 183 -11.49 7.41 -7.01
CA GLU A 183 -12.39 8.52 -6.65
C GLU A 183 -11.64 9.74 -6.10
N PHE A 184 -10.35 9.62 -5.76
CA PHE A 184 -9.47 10.72 -5.35
C PHE A 184 -8.60 11.26 -6.51
N GLU A 185 -8.95 10.96 -7.77
CA GLU A 185 -8.12 11.24 -8.94
C GLU A 185 -7.80 12.71 -9.20
N GLU A 186 -8.64 13.62 -8.73
CA GLU A 186 -8.48 15.07 -8.96
C GLU A 186 -7.33 15.71 -8.15
N THR A 187 -6.66 14.96 -7.27
CA THR A 187 -5.57 15.45 -6.43
C THR A 187 -4.19 14.88 -6.78
N LYS A 188 -4.05 14.27 -7.97
CA LYS A 188 -2.92 13.39 -8.37
C LYS A 188 -1.64 14.09 -8.85
N ASP A 189 -1.31 15.31 -8.42
CA ASP A 189 0.00 15.91 -8.77
C ASP A 189 1.18 15.08 -8.20
N ASP A 190 0.93 14.32 -7.14
CA ASP A 190 1.86 13.40 -6.50
C ASP A 190 1.20 12.02 -6.34
N LYS A 191 1.79 10.98 -6.94
CA LYS A 191 1.25 9.61 -6.96
C LYS A 191 1.04 9.00 -5.56
N ARG A 192 1.74 9.50 -4.55
CA ARG A 192 1.75 9.00 -3.16
C ARG A 192 0.87 9.80 -2.22
N ILE A 193 0.35 10.96 -2.63
CA ILE A 193 -0.33 11.88 -1.71
C ILE A 193 -1.59 11.25 -1.09
N VAL A 194 -2.36 10.55 -1.91
CA VAL A 194 -3.59 9.85 -1.48
C VAL A 194 -3.23 8.61 -0.66
N ASP A 195 -2.25 7.81 -1.09
CA ASP A 195 -1.72 6.68 -0.31
C ASP A 195 -1.31 7.10 1.10
N ARG A 196 -0.53 8.18 1.23
CA ARG A 196 -0.09 8.74 2.51
C ARG A 196 -1.26 9.20 3.35
N ALA A 197 -2.22 9.92 2.76
CA ALA A 197 -3.39 10.41 3.48
C ALA A 197 -4.25 9.26 4.04
N LEU A 198 -4.59 8.28 3.21
CA LEU A 198 -5.39 7.12 3.62
C LEU A 198 -4.66 6.27 4.66
N TRP A 199 -3.36 6.05 4.49
CA TRP A 199 -2.56 5.28 5.44
C TRP A 199 -2.45 5.97 6.81
N THR A 200 -2.26 7.29 6.82
CA THR A 200 -2.22 8.09 8.06
C THR A 200 -3.59 8.08 8.75
N TYR A 201 -4.67 8.29 7.99
CA TYR A 201 -6.02 8.26 8.55
C TYR A 201 -6.34 6.90 9.16
N GLY A 202 -6.00 5.82 8.45
CA GLY A 202 -6.16 4.44 8.90
C GLY A 202 -5.37 4.10 10.18
N HIS A 203 -4.32 4.84 10.49
CA HIS A 203 -3.56 4.70 11.74
C HIS A 203 -4.31 5.17 12.98
N LEU A 204 -5.32 6.03 12.81
CA LEU A 204 -6.05 6.66 13.92
C LEU A 204 -7.23 5.82 14.42
N PHE A 205 -7.48 4.65 13.84
CA PHE A 205 -8.55 3.73 14.25
C PHE A 205 -8.02 2.56 15.06
N GLN A 206 -8.87 2.05 15.95
CA GLN A 206 -8.59 0.87 16.74
C GLN A 206 -8.85 -0.42 15.95
N ASP A 207 -8.17 -1.47 16.43
CA ASP A 207 -8.16 -2.81 15.85
C ASP A 207 -9.20 -3.73 16.46
#